data_AF-A0A7V8V5H5-F1
#
_entry.id   AF-A0A7V8V5H5-F1
#
_cell.length_a   1.000
_cell.length_b   1.000
_cell.length_c   1.000
_cell.angle_alpha   90.00
_cell.angle_beta   90.00
_cell.angle_gamma   90.00
#
_symmetry.space_group_name_H-M   'P 1'
#
loop_
_entity.id
_entity.type
_entity.pdbx_description
1 polymer ?
#
loop_
_entity_poly.entity_id
_entity_poly.type
_entity_poly.pdbx_seq_one_letter_code
_entity_poly.pdbx_strand_id
1 'polypeptide(L)'
;MMLSSQTKKWLYLGLAIASVAVVWLVILPAYARQSEMSKHLQWLDQQGIDPSAMYYTELEVMEEILQRQRTKQLLDDATHE
;
A
#
# COMPACT_ATOMS: atom_id res chain seq x y z
N MET A 1 -19.00 33.25 -32.02
CA MET A 1 -19.55 32.47 -30.88
C MET A 1 -19.06 33.14 -29.60
N MET A 2 -19.87 34.04 -29.03
CA MET A 2 -19.52 34.76 -27.80
C MET A 2 -19.59 33.79 -26.62
N LEU A 3 -18.45 33.24 -26.20
CA LEU A 3 -18.37 32.54 -24.91
C LEU A 3 -18.58 33.58 -23.81
N SER A 4 -19.82 33.62 -23.29
CA SER A 4 -20.19 34.45 -22.14
C SER A 4 -19.17 34.25 -21.02
N SER A 5 -18.86 35.31 -20.26
CA SER A 5 -17.89 35.24 -19.16
C SER A 5 -18.15 34.07 -18.20
N GLN A 6 -19.40 33.60 -18.13
CA GLN A 6 -19.81 32.40 -17.41
C GLN A 6 -19.15 31.13 -17.95
N THR A 7 -19.16 30.88 -19.26
CA THR A 7 -18.48 29.69 -19.82
C THR A 7 -16.99 29.65 -19.47
N LYS A 8 -16.32 30.80 -19.42
CA LYS A 8 -14.93 30.88 -18.97
C LYS A 8 -14.76 30.50 -17.50
N LYS A 9 -15.65 30.96 -16.61
CA LYS A 9 -15.63 30.60 -15.17
C LYS A 9 -15.83 29.10 -14.95
N TRP A 10 -16.77 28.49 -15.67
CA TRP A 10 -16.99 27.03 -15.62
C TRP A 10 -15.77 26.25 -16.11
N LEU A 11 -15.08 26.77 -17.14
CA LEU A 11 -13.85 26.19 -17.65
C LEU A 11 -12.71 26.24 -16.61
N TYR A 12 -12.53 27.38 -15.94
CA TYR A 12 -11.56 27.49 -14.84
C TYR A 12 -11.90 26.60 -13.64
N LEU A 13 -13.18 26.48 -13.29
CA LEU A 13 -13.63 25.62 -12.21
C LEU A 13 -13.39 24.14 -12.54
N GLY A 14 -13.70 23.72 -13.78
CA GLY A 14 -13.38 22.38 -14.26
C GLY A 14 -11.87 22.11 -14.24
N LEU A 15 -11.06 23.07 -14.67
CA LEU A 15 -9.59 22.96 -14.64
C LEU A 15 -9.05 22.85 -13.21
N ALA A 16 -9.57 23.65 -12.27
CA ALA A 16 -9.19 23.59 -10.87
C ALA A 16 -9.51 22.23 -10.26
N ILE A 17 -10.72 21.71 -10.48
CA ILE A 17 -11.12 20.37 -9.99
C ILE A 17 -10.23 19.29 -10.60
N ALA A 18 -9.99 19.34 -11.92
CA ALA A 18 -9.12 18.39 -12.59
C ALA A 18 -7.70 18.43 -12.02
N SER A 19 -7.15 19.62 -11.75
CA SER A 19 -5.82 19.76 -11.15
C SER A 19 -5.75 19.14 -9.76
N VAL A 20 -6.76 19.38 -8.91
CA VAL A 20 -6.84 18.79 -7.57
C VAL A 20 -6.96 17.28 -7.67
N ALA A 21 -7.82 16.77 -8.56
CA ALA A 21 -7.99 15.33 -8.76
C ALA A 21 -6.69 14.66 -9.23
N VAL A 22 -5.93 15.29 -10.13
CA VAL A 22 -4.63 14.77 -10.60
C VAL A 22 -3.61 14.76 -9.47
N VAL A 23 -3.50 15.84 -8.71
CA VAL A 23 -2.59 15.90 -7.56
C VAL A 23 -2.95 14.80 -6.55
N TRP A 24 -4.23 14.63 -6.27
CA TRP A 24 -4.72 13.69 -5.26
C TRP A 24 -4.61 12.22 -5.69
N LEU A 25 -4.97 11.89 -6.93
CA LEU A 25 -5.07 10.50 -7.40
C LEU A 25 -3.82 10.00 -8.12
N VAL A 26 -2.93 10.89 -8.55
CA VAL A 26 -1.72 10.50 -9.28
C VAL A 26 -0.47 10.88 -8.51
N ILE A 27 -0.29 12.16 -8.20
CA ILE A 27 0.95 12.66 -7.60
C ILE A 27 1.13 12.13 -6.18
N LEU A 28 0.08 12.24 -5.36
CA LEU A 28 0.11 11.80 -3.96
C LEU A 28 0.36 10.29 -3.84
N PRO A 29 -0.36 9.38 -4.52
CA PRO A 29 -0.07 7.95 -4.46
C PRO A 29 1.22 7.54 -5.19
N ALA A 30 1.72 8.32 -6.15
CA ALA A 30 3.05 8.08 -6.71
C ALA A 30 4.15 8.41 -5.69
N TYR A 31 3.98 9.47 -4.89
CA TYR A 31 4.90 9.83 -3.82
C TYR A 31 4.74 8.90 -2.60
N ALA A 32 3.51 8.52 -2.27
CA ALA A 32 3.17 7.60 -1.19
C ALA A 32 3.37 6.11 -1.55
N ARG A 33 3.77 5.79 -2.79
CA ARG A 33 4.42 4.52 -3.14
C ARG A 33 5.81 4.50 -2.52
N GLN A 34 5.80 4.54 -1.20
CA GLN A 34 6.92 4.73 -0.34
C GLN A 34 7.67 3.40 -0.25
N SER A 35 8.75 3.29 -1.03
CA SER A 35 9.70 2.17 -0.96
C SER A 35 10.28 1.96 0.44
N GLU A 36 10.21 2.97 1.30
CA GLU A 36 10.69 2.90 2.68
C GLU A 36 9.93 1.88 3.52
N MET A 37 8.61 1.66 3.28
CA MET A 37 7.89 0.61 3.99
C MET A 37 8.43 -0.77 3.61
N SER A 38 8.67 -1.01 2.32
CA SER A 38 9.25 -2.27 1.84
C SER A 38 10.67 -2.48 2.37
N LYS A 39 11.50 -1.43 2.44
CA LYS A 39 12.84 -1.51 3.05
C LYS A 39 12.77 -1.80 4.54
N HIS A 40 11.81 -1.21 5.25
CA HIS A 40 11.62 -1.43 6.67
C HIS A 40 11.14 -2.86 6.97
N LEU A 41 10.19 -3.38 6.18
CA LEU A 41 9.78 -4.79 6.24
C LEU A 41 10.94 -5.73 5.95
N GLN A 42 11.78 -5.41 4.97
CA GLN A 42 12.96 -6.21 4.64
C GLN A 42 14.03 -6.16 5.75
N TRP A 43 14.16 -5.03 6.45
CA TRP A 43 15.00 -4.93 7.64
C TRP A 43 14.46 -5.75 8.82
N LEU A 44 13.13 -5.71 9.04
CA LEU A 44 12.48 -6.51 10.08
C LEU A 44 12.61 -8.02 9.82
N ASP A 45 12.42 -8.44 8.57
CA ASP A 45 12.61 -9.83 8.12
C ASP A 45 14.06 -10.31 8.36
N GLN A 46 15.05 -9.48 8.05
CA GLN A 46 16.47 -9.79 8.34
C GLN A 46 16.77 -9.92 9.84
N GLN A 47 16.00 -9.26 10.71
CA GLN A 47 16.13 -9.37 12.16
C GLN A 47 15.25 -10.48 12.75
N GLY A 48 14.45 -11.18 11.94
CA GLY A 48 13.50 -12.19 12.40
C GLY A 48 12.32 -11.62 13.20
N ILE A 49 12.01 -10.34 13.01
CA ILE A 49 10.91 -9.65 13.71
C ILE A 49 9.70 -9.65 12.79
N ASP A 50 8.58 -10.22 13.25
CA ASP A 50 7.33 -10.21 12.51
C ASP A 50 6.53 -8.91 12.79
N PRO A 51 6.42 -7.99 11.80
CA PRO A 51 5.68 -6.73 11.96
C PRO A 51 4.17 -6.93 12.19
N SER A 52 3.60 -8.08 11.84
CA SER A 52 2.18 -8.37 12.07
C SER A 52 1.84 -8.41 13.56
N ALA A 53 2.83 -8.66 14.43
CA ALA A 53 2.67 -8.59 15.88
C ALA A 53 2.34 -7.17 16.39
N MET A 54 2.54 -6.13 15.58
CA MET A 54 2.17 -4.75 15.92
C MET A 54 0.69 -4.44 15.59
N TYR A 55 0.08 -5.17 14.65
CA TYR A 55 -1.28 -4.91 14.18
C TYR A 55 -2.26 -5.93 14.76
N TYR A 56 -2.97 -5.53 15.82
CA TYR A 56 -4.03 -6.34 16.45
C TYR A 56 -5.20 -6.71 15.51
N THR A 57 -5.29 -6.10 14.33
CA THR A 57 -6.25 -6.51 13.28
C THR A 57 -5.91 -7.85 12.66
N GLU A 58 -4.65 -8.30 12.75
CA GLU A 58 -4.20 -9.58 12.21
C GLU A 58 -4.20 -10.71 13.26
N LEU A 59 -4.57 -10.40 14.52
CA LEU A 59 -4.62 -11.40 15.60
C LEU A 59 -5.58 -12.55 15.27
N GLU A 60 -6.70 -12.26 14.61
CA GLU A 60 -7.69 -13.25 14.20
C GLU A 60 -7.12 -14.27 13.19
N VAL A 61 -6.13 -13.86 12.38
CA VAL A 61 -5.55 -14.68 11.30
C VAL A 61 -4.19 -15.28 11.68
N MET A 62 -3.58 -14.82 12.79
CA MET A 62 -2.25 -15.23 13.25
C MET A 62 -2.09 -16.75 13.38
N GLU A 63 -3.08 -17.44 13.94
CA GLU A 63 -3.05 -18.90 14.11
C GLU A 63 -2.94 -19.63 12.75
N GLU A 64 -3.67 -19.16 11.73
CA GLU A 64 -3.61 -19.74 10.39
C GLU A 64 -2.24 -19.51 9.73
N ILE A 65 -1.66 -18.33 9.93
CA ILE A 65 -0.32 -18.00 9.43
C ILE A 65 0.74 -18.91 10.05
N LEU A 66 0.71 -19.09 11.38
CA LEU A 66 1.65 -19.95 12.11
C LEU A 66 1.54 -21.43 11.68
N GLN A 67 0.32 -21.92 11.44
CA GLN A 67 0.11 -23.29 10.97
C GLN A 67 0.69 -23.51 9.57
N ARG A 68 0.50 -22.55 8.65
CA ARG A 68 1.08 -22.60 7.30
C ARG A 68 2.61 -22.58 7.34
N GLN A 69 3.20 -21.76 8.20
CA GLN A 69 4.65 -21.70 8.39
C GLN A 69 5.22 -23.03 8.92
N ARG A 70 4.60 -23.60 9.96
CA ARG A 70 5.00 -24.91 10.49
C ARG A 70 4.94 -26.01 9.43
N THR A 71 3.89 -26.00 8.61
CA THR A 71 3.71 -26.99 7.55
C THR A 71 4.79 -26.87 6.47
N LYS A 72 5.13 -25.64 6.07
CA LYS A 72 6.23 -25.39 5.13
C LYS A 72 7.56 -25.88 5.70
N GLN A 73 7.86 -25.56 6.96
CA GLN A 73 9.10 -25.98 7.60
C GLN A 73 9.24 -27.50 7.64
N LEU A 74 8.17 -28.22 7.98
CA LEU A 74 8.16 -29.69 7.96
C LEU A 74 8.37 -30.27 6.55
N LEU A 75 7.86 -29.59 5.51
CA LEU A 75 8.04 -30.00 4.12
C LEU A 75 9.49 -29.77 3.65
N ASP A 76 10.07 -28.63 4.01
CA ASP A 76 11.46 -28.30 3.69
C ASP A 76 12.42 -29.27 4.39
N ASP A 77 12.18 -29.58 5.67
CA ASP A 77 12.97 -30.56 6.42
C ASP A 77 12.88 -31.97 5.79
N ALA A 78 11.69 -32.40 5.37
CA ALA A 78 11.47 -33.70 4.73
C ALA A 78 12.01 -33.81 3.29
N THR A 79 12.30 -32.69 2.63
CA THR A 79 12.88 -32.66 1.28
C THR A 79 14.39 -32.47 1.28
N HIS A 80 14.97 -32.20 2.46
CA HIS A 80 16.42 -32.07 2.68
C HIS A 80 17.06 -33.27 3.40
N GLU A 81 16.30 -34.34 3.68
CA GLU A 81 16.79 -35.70 4.00
C GLU A 81 16.92 -36.58 2.73
#